data_AF-A0A4Z0LRM9-F1
#
_entry.id   AF-A0A4Z0LRM9-F1
#
_cell.length_a   1.000
_cell.length_b   1.000
_cell.length_c   1.000
_cell.angle_alpha   90.00
_cell.angle_beta   90.00
_cell.angle_gamma   90.00
#
_symmetry.space_group_name_H-M   'P 1'
#
loop_
_entity.id
_entity.type
_entity.pdbx_description
1 polymer ?
#
loop_
_entity_poly.entity_id
_entity_poly.type
_entity_poly.pdbx_seq_one_letter_code
_entity_poly.pdbx_strand_id
1 'polypeptide(L)'
;MDSSFTPIEQMLKFRASRHEDFPYQEILLTRLCMHMQGKLLENRNKMLKAQGINETLFMALITLESQENHSIQPSELSCALGSSRTNATRIADELEKRGWIERRESDNDRRCLHLQLTEKGQAFLQEVLPPQHHCLHQLWSSLSTAEKDQLEHITRKLLTRLDQMEQEGTVLEALR
;
A
#
# COMPACT_ATOMS: atom_id res chain seq x y z
N MET A 1 26.35 -7.87 6.68
CA MET A 1 25.35 -8.86 7.15
C MET A 1 24.79 -9.53 5.93
N ASP A 2 24.73 -10.87 5.92
CA ASP A 2 24.11 -11.59 4.81
C ASP A 2 22.64 -11.20 4.68
N SER A 3 22.17 -11.10 3.43
CA SER A 3 20.79 -10.75 3.15
C SER A 3 19.86 -11.80 3.75
N SER A 4 18.74 -11.37 4.32
CA SER A 4 17.67 -12.28 4.74
C SER A 4 17.12 -13.15 3.59
N PHE A 5 17.49 -12.86 2.34
CA PHE A 5 17.12 -13.60 1.15
C PHE A 5 18.13 -14.69 0.73
N THR A 6 19.36 -14.67 1.26
CA THR A 6 20.45 -15.57 0.85
C THR A 6 20.07 -17.07 0.86
N PRO A 7 19.35 -17.60 1.89
CA PRO A 7 18.93 -19.01 1.87
C PRO A 7 17.97 -19.35 0.72
N ILE A 8 17.08 -18.42 0.36
CA ILE A 8 16.12 -18.60 -0.75
C ILE A 8 16.88 -18.64 -2.07
N GLU A 9 17.85 -17.76 -2.25
CA GLU A 9 18.67 -17.71 -3.45
C GLU A 9 19.47 -19.01 -3.66
N GLN A 10 20.07 -19.57 -2.60
CA GLN A 10 20.76 -20.87 -2.66
C GLN A 10 19.82 -22.00 -3.09
N MET A 11 18.60 -22.03 -2.56
CA MET A 11 17.60 -23.03 -2.94
C MET A 11 17.18 -22.90 -4.41
N LEU A 12 17.04 -21.67 -4.92
CA LEU A 12 16.73 -21.42 -6.34
C LEU A 12 17.88 -21.88 -7.25
N LYS A 13 19.14 -21.62 -6.87
CA LYS A 13 20.32 -22.07 -7.64
C LYS A 13 20.39 -23.60 -7.73
N PHE A 14 20.14 -24.29 -6.62
CA PHE A 14 20.08 -25.75 -6.61
C PHE A 14 18.94 -26.31 -7.46
N ARG A 15 17.79 -25.63 -7.50
CA ARG A 15 16.68 -26.05 -8.36
C ARG A 15 16.97 -25.83 -9.84
N ALA A 16 17.59 -24.70 -10.19
CA ALA A 16 18.02 -24.40 -11.55
C ALA A 16 19.03 -25.43 -12.09
N SER A 17 19.94 -25.93 -11.24
CA SER A 17 20.91 -26.96 -11.67
C SER A 17 20.28 -28.32 -11.98
N ARG A 18 18.99 -28.51 -11.74
CA ARG A 18 18.26 -29.78 -11.93
C ARG A 18 17.22 -29.74 -13.06
N HIS A 19 16.96 -28.57 -13.64
CA HIS A 19 15.91 -28.36 -14.63
C HIS A 19 16.39 -27.36 -15.69
N GLU A 20 16.49 -27.81 -16.94
CA GLU A 20 17.04 -27.04 -18.06
C GLU A 20 16.16 -25.82 -18.42
N ASP A 21 14.83 -25.97 -18.37
CA ASP A 21 13.86 -24.89 -18.67
C ASP A 21 13.42 -24.10 -17.43
N PHE A 22 14.25 -24.02 -16.37
CA PHE A 22 13.90 -23.28 -15.16
C PHE A 22 14.07 -21.77 -15.35
N PRO A 23 13.01 -20.94 -15.27
CA PRO A 23 13.09 -19.49 -15.43
C PRO A 23 13.68 -18.85 -14.17
N TYR A 24 14.98 -19.07 -13.95
CA TYR A 24 15.67 -18.73 -12.71
C TYR A 24 15.58 -17.24 -12.41
N GLN A 25 15.84 -16.39 -13.41
CA GLN A 25 15.89 -14.95 -13.23
C GLN A 25 14.51 -14.39 -12.87
N GLU A 26 13.47 -14.83 -13.57
CA GLU A 26 12.08 -14.40 -13.33
C GLU A 26 11.61 -14.83 -11.94
N ILE A 27 11.91 -16.07 -11.53
CA ILE A 27 11.55 -16.56 -10.19
C ILE A 27 12.34 -15.80 -9.12
N LEU A 28 13.64 -15.55 -9.34
CA LEU A 28 14.48 -14.80 -8.41
C LEU A 28 13.93 -13.39 -8.21
N LEU A 29 13.68 -12.66 -9.29
CA LEU A 29 13.14 -11.30 -9.27
C LEU A 29 11.76 -11.26 -8.59
N THR A 30 10.88 -12.20 -8.94
CA THR A 30 9.56 -12.31 -8.30
C THR A 30 9.68 -12.51 -6.78
N ARG A 31 10.57 -13.40 -6.35
CA ARG A 31 10.78 -13.69 -4.92
C ARG A 31 11.43 -12.52 -4.18
N LEU A 32 12.37 -11.80 -4.81
CA LEU A 32 12.95 -10.58 -4.26
C LEU A 32 11.89 -9.50 -4.06
N CYS A 33 11.04 -9.25 -5.06
CA CYS A 33 9.93 -8.30 -4.97
C CYS A 33 8.99 -8.66 -3.81
N MET A 34 8.55 -9.91 -3.73
CA MET A 34 7.66 -10.38 -2.66
C MET A 34 8.29 -10.26 -1.26
N HIS A 35 9.56 -10.65 -1.13
CA HIS A 35 10.27 -10.60 0.14
C HIS A 35 10.50 -9.17 0.61
N MET A 36 10.93 -8.29 -0.30
CA MET A 36 11.06 -6.86 -0.04
C MET A 36 9.72 -6.25 0.36
N GLN A 37 8.66 -6.47 -0.42
CA GLN A 37 7.32 -5.96 -0.13
C GLN A 37 6.81 -6.43 1.24
N GLY A 38 7.00 -7.71 1.57
CA GLY A 38 6.64 -8.25 2.88
C GLY A 38 7.36 -7.53 4.02
N LYS A 39 8.67 -7.30 3.89
CA LYS A 39 9.46 -6.57 4.89
C LYS A 39 9.05 -5.11 5.02
N LEU A 40 8.75 -4.44 3.91
CA LEU A 40 8.26 -3.07 3.91
C LEU A 40 6.93 -2.96 4.66
N LEU A 41 5.98 -3.85 4.35
CA LEU A 41 4.67 -3.87 4.98
C LEU A 41 4.77 -4.22 6.48
N GLU A 42 5.60 -5.20 6.85
CA GLU A 42 5.88 -5.54 8.26
C GLU A 42 6.42 -4.33 9.04
N ASN A 43 7.38 -3.60 8.46
CA ASN A 43 7.98 -2.44 9.09
C ASN A 43 6.98 -1.29 9.25
N ARG A 44 6.21 -0.97 8.20
CA ARG A 44 5.16 0.05 8.24
C ARG A 44 4.09 -0.27 9.28
N ASN A 45 3.60 -1.52 9.30
CA ASN A 45 2.61 -1.98 10.26
C ASN A 45 3.11 -1.87 11.72
N LYS A 46 4.37 -2.21 11.99
CA LYS A 46 4.97 -2.05 13.32
C LYS A 46 5.01 -0.60 13.76
N MET A 47 5.40 0.31 12.87
CA MET A 47 5.51 1.74 13.17
C MET A 47 4.13 2.37 13.41
N LEU A 48 3.16 2.11 12.53
CA LEU A 48 1.78 2.58 12.71
C LEU A 48 1.17 2.06 14.01
N LYS A 49 1.39 0.78 14.32
CA LYS A 49 0.92 0.18 15.58
C LYS A 49 1.52 0.87 16.80
N ALA A 50 2.80 1.24 16.75
CA ALA A 50 3.45 2.00 17.83
C ALA A 50 2.86 3.41 17.98
N GLN A 51 2.34 3.99 16.89
CA GLN A 51 1.62 5.27 16.87
C GLN A 51 0.10 5.11 17.12
N GLY A 52 -0.36 3.90 17.49
CA GLY A 52 -1.74 3.65 17.89
C GLY A 52 -2.75 3.53 16.74
N ILE A 53 -2.30 3.38 15.50
CA ILE A 53 -3.16 3.25 14.31
C ILE A 53 -2.79 2.00 13.50
N ASN A 54 -3.73 1.47 12.72
CA ASN A 54 -3.45 0.40 11.76
C ASN A 54 -3.40 0.95 10.33
N GLU A 55 -2.83 0.17 9.43
CA GLU A 55 -2.67 0.51 8.02
C GLU A 55 -3.95 1.01 7.36
N THR A 56 -5.08 0.33 7.58
CA THR A 56 -6.34 0.66 6.93
C THR A 56 -6.89 2.02 7.38
N LEU A 57 -6.86 2.29 8.69
CA LEU A 57 -7.30 3.58 9.23
C LEU A 57 -6.35 4.71 8.79
N PHE A 58 -5.05 4.43 8.74
CA PHE A 58 -4.05 5.39 8.28
C PHE A 58 -4.26 5.76 6.81
N MET A 59 -4.40 4.78 5.92
CA MET A 59 -4.67 5.01 4.51
C MET A 59 -5.98 5.77 4.28
N ALA A 60 -7.00 5.52 5.11
CA ALA A 60 -8.24 6.29 5.06
C ALA A 60 -8.00 7.76 5.40
N LEU A 61 -7.28 8.07 6.50
CA LEU A 61 -6.96 9.45 6.86
C LEU A 61 -6.13 10.18 5.79
N ILE A 62 -5.12 9.51 5.21
CA ILE A 62 -4.32 10.08 4.10
C ILE A 62 -5.19 10.35 2.87
N THR A 63 -6.11 9.44 2.56
CA THR A 63 -7.05 9.59 1.43
C THR A 63 -7.95 10.82 1.64
N LEU A 64 -8.45 11.02 2.87
CA LEU A 64 -9.24 12.20 3.23
C LEU A 64 -8.39 13.48 3.17
N GLU A 65 -7.19 13.49 3.76
CA GLU A 65 -6.27 14.63 3.73
C GLU A 65 -5.91 15.05 2.30
N SER A 66 -5.87 14.10 1.37
CA SER A 66 -5.55 14.37 -0.04
C SER A 66 -6.72 14.95 -0.86
N GLN A 67 -7.92 15.06 -0.28
CA GLN A 67 -9.07 15.70 -0.96
C GLN A 67 -9.02 17.22 -0.81
N GLU A 68 -9.42 17.97 -1.85
CA GLU A 68 -9.39 19.45 -1.84
C GLU A 68 -10.11 20.08 -0.64
N ASN A 69 -11.20 19.46 -0.16
CA ASN A 69 -11.98 19.93 0.99
C ASN A 69 -11.79 19.08 2.25
N HIS A 70 -10.81 18.17 2.28
CA HIS A 70 -10.65 17.15 3.32
C HIS A 70 -11.93 16.33 3.61
N SER A 71 -12.74 16.15 2.57
CA SER A 71 -14.08 15.57 2.61
C SER A 71 -14.21 14.48 1.57
N ILE A 72 -14.79 13.34 1.92
CA ILE A 72 -15.01 12.24 0.98
C ILE A 72 -16.33 11.53 1.24
N GLN A 73 -16.96 11.01 0.19
CA GLN A 73 -18.12 10.13 0.36
C GLN A 73 -17.67 8.73 0.80
N PRO A 74 -18.45 8.01 1.64
CA PRO A 74 -18.12 6.64 2.04
C PRO A 74 -17.91 5.67 0.87
N SER A 75 -18.63 5.85 -0.24
CA SER A 75 -18.48 5.10 -1.49
C SER A 75 -17.12 5.32 -2.15
N GLU A 76 -16.67 6.57 -2.20
CA GLU A 76 -15.37 6.96 -2.75
C GLU A 76 -14.23 6.46 -1.87
N LEU A 77 -14.38 6.54 -0.55
CA LEU A 77 -13.42 5.97 0.39
C LEU A 77 -13.30 4.45 0.22
N SER A 78 -14.42 3.74 0.01
CA SER A 78 -14.43 2.30 -0.28
C SER A 78 -13.63 1.98 -1.54
N CYS A 79 -13.81 2.78 -2.60
CA CYS A 79 -13.13 2.64 -3.87
C CYS A 79 -11.62 2.88 -3.72
N ALA A 80 -11.23 3.98 -3.07
CA ALA A 80 -9.84 4.36 -2.85
C ALA A 80 -9.06 3.32 -2.03
N LEU A 81 -9.72 2.68 -1.06
CA LEU A 81 -9.11 1.65 -0.22
C LEU A 81 -9.15 0.24 -0.84
N GLY A 82 -9.73 0.08 -2.03
CA GLY A 82 -9.89 -1.24 -2.67
C GLY A 82 -10.66 -2.23 -1.79
N SER A 83 -11.57 -1.74 -0.94
CA SER A 83 -12.25 -2.54 0.08
C SER A 83 -13.76 -2.57 -0.13
N SER A 84 -14.44 -3.57 0.44
CA SER A 84 -15.90 -3.69 0.32
C SER A 84 -16.63 -2.54 1.03
N ARG A 85 -17.83 -2.18 0.56
CA ARG A 85 -18.66 -1.11 1.17
C ARG A 85 -18.89 -1.31 2.68
N THR A 86 -19.12 -2.55 3.11
CA THR A 86 -19.28 -2.91 4.54
C THR A 86 -18.01 -2.61 5.35
N ASN A 87 -16.83 -2.77 4.76
CA ASN A 87 -15.58 -2.44 5.43
C ASN A 87 -15.38 -0.92 5.54
N ALA A 88 -15.79 -0.14 4.53
CA ALA A 88 -15.70 1.32 4.55
C ALA A 88 -16.53 1.95 5.67
N THR A 89 -17.76 1.48 5.92
CA THR A 89 -18.58 1.98 7.05
C THR A 89 -17.90 1.73 8.40
N ARG A 90 -17.37 0.51 8.62
CA ARG A 90 -16.66 0.16 9.86
C ARG A 90 -15.40 1.01 10.05
N ILE A 91 -14.68 1.31 8.97
CA ILE A 91 -13.52 2.21 9.00
C ILE A 91 -13.97 3.61 9.42
N ALA A 92 -15.02 4.16 8.79
CA ALA A 92 -15.55 5.47 9.12
C ALA A 92 -16.02 5.55 10.60
N ASP A 93 -16.73 4.53 11.09
CA ASP A 93 -17.17 4.46 12.49
C ASP A 93 -15.99 4.50 13.47
N GLU A 94 -14.92 3.76 13.18
CA GLU A 94 -13.73 3.72 14.03
C GLU A 94 -12.95 5.05 13.99
N LEU A 95 -12.85 5.69 12.82
CA LEU A 95 -12.23 7.02 12.69
C LEU A 95 -13.03 8.10 13.44
N GLU A 96 -14.37 8.06 13.35
CA GLU A 96 -15.26 8.99 14.04
C GLU A 96 -15.22 8.78 15.55
N LYS A 97 -15.24 7.52 16.01
CA LYS A 97 -15.08 7.17 17.43
C LYS A 97 -13.77 7.70 18.02
N ARG A 98 -12.71 7.74 17.22
CA ARG A 98 -11.42 8.34 17.61
C ARG A 98 -11.43 9.87 17.54
N GLY A 99 -12.47 10.46 16.95
CA GLY A 99 -12.62 11.89 16.75
C GLY A 99 -11.71 12.44 15.66
N TRP A 100 -11.18 11.59 14.78
CA TRP A 100 -10.32 12.03 13.67
C TRP A 100 -11.12 12.49 12.45
N ILE A 101 -12.36 12.00 12.32
CA ILE A 101 -13.31 12.47 11.33
C ILE A 101 -14.64 12.79 12.01
N GLU A 102 -15.50 13.50 11.29
CA GLU A 102 -16.90 13.70 11.63
C GLU A 102 -17.78 13.51 10.39
N ARG A 103 -19.03 13.13 10.61
CA ARG A 103 -20.03 13.03 9.56
C ARG A 103 -20.75 14.37 9.36
N ARG A 104 -20.72 14.90 8.14
CA ARG A 104 -21.46 16.10 7.75
C ARG A 104 -22.50 15.78 6.68
N GLU A 105 -23.69 16.37 6.82
CA GLU A 105 -24.67 16.40 5.74
C GLU A 105 -24.20 17.36 4.66
N SER A 106 -24.40 17.01 3.38
CA SER A 106 -24.14 17.93 2.29
C SER A 106 -25.25 18.99 2.21
N ASP A 107 -24.85 20.26 2.15
CA ASP A 107 -25.79 21.39 1.97
C ASP A 107 -26.55 21.30 0.64
N ASN A 108 -25.97 20.64 -0.38
CA ASN A 108 -26.55 20.49 -1.71
C ASN A 108 -27.41 19.23 -1.86
N ASP A 109 -27.20 18.19 -1.05
CA ASP A 109 -28.02 16.99 -1.05
C ASP A 109 -28.05 16.35 0.34
N ARG A 110 -29.15 16.53 1.06
CA ARG A 110 -29.39 15.95 2.40
C ARG A 110 -29.34 14.42 2.42
N ARG A 111 -29.27 13.76 1.25
CA ARG A 111 -29.06 12.31 1.14
C ARG A 111 -27.58 11.90 1.03
N CYS A 112 -26.67 12.86 0.82
CA CYS A 112 -25.24 12.62 0.71
C CYS A 112 -24.53 12.91 2.04
N LEU A 113 -24.14 11.84 2.74
CA LEU A 113 -23.30 11.89 3.94
C LEU A 113 -21.83 12.02 3.52
N HIS A 114 -21.14 13.01 4.06
CA HIS A 114 -19.70 13.22 3.86
C HIS A 114 -18.91 12.92 5.14
N LEU A 115 -17.72 12.36 4.96
CA LEU A 115 -16.73 12.17 6.02
C LEU A 115 -15.73 13.31 5.95
N GLN A 116 -15.67 14.13 6.98
CA GLN A 116 -14.83 15.31 7.07
C GLN A 116 -13.69 15.07 8.07
N LEU A 117 -12.45 15.39 7.68
CA LEU A 117 -11.32 15.36 8.62
C LEU A 117 -11.46 16.47 9.68
N THR A 118 -11.33 16.13 10.95
CA THR A 118 -11.37 17.10 12.06
C THR A 118 -10.00 17.71 12.31
N GLU A 119 -9.94 18.79 13.10
CA GLU A 119 -8.67 19.36 13.59
C GLU A 119 -7.85 18.32 14.37
N LYS A 120 -8.50 17.46 15.16
CA LYS A 120 -7.84 16.36 15.87
C LYS A 120 -7.25 15.33 14.92
N GLY A 121 -7.95 15.01 13.83
CA GLY A 121 -7.46 14.12 12.78
C GLY A 121 -6.25 14.71 12.07
N GLN A 122 -6.29 16.00 11.73
CA GLN A 122 -5.17 16.73 11.15
C GLN A 122 -3.96 16.75 12.08
N ALA A 123 -4.14 17.13 13.35
CA ALA A 123 -3.07 17.14 14.34
C ALA A 123 -2.43 15.74 14.51
N PHE A 124 -3.26 14.70 14.53
CA PHE A 124 -2.75 13.33 14.57
C PHE A 124 -1.89 12.97 13.34
N LEU A 125 -2.29 13.37 12.12
CA LEU A 125 -1.47 13.16 10.93
C LEU A 125 -0.14 13.92 11.00
N GLN A 126 -0.14 15.15 11.52
CA GLN A 126 1.08 15.93 11.72
C GLN A 126 2.06 15.27 12.70
N GLU A 127 1.57 14.48 13.66
CA GLU A 127 2.41 13.68 14.56
C GLU A 127 2.88 12.36 13.92
N VAL A 128 2.02 11.72 13.12
CA VAL A 128 2.28 10.40 12.55
C VAL A 128 3.21 10.43 11.35
N LEU A 129 3.05 11.41 10.47
CA LEU A 129 3.75 11.49 9.18
C LEU A 129 5.28 11.67 9.29
N PRO A 130 5.84 12.55 10.14
CA PRO A 130 7.27 12.80 10.13
C PRO A 130 8.14 11.56 10.43
N PRO A 131 7.82 10.73 11.44
CA PRO A 131 8.53 9.46 11.65
C PRO A 131 8.42 8.50 10.44
N GLN A 132 7.26 8.47 9.77
CA GLN A 132 7.04 7.64 8.58
C GLN A 132 7.93 8.09 7.42
N HIS A 133 7.97 9.40 7.15
CA HIS A 133 8.84 10.00 6.14
C HIS A 133 10.32 9.74 6.45
N HIS A 134 10.74 9.88 7.71
CA HIS A 134 12.11 9.63 8.09
C HIS A 134 12.53 8.19 7.81
N CYS A 135 11.71 7.21 8.18
CA CYS A 135 11.98 5.80 7.92
C CYS A 135 12.04 5.49 6.41
N LEU A 136 11.13 6.06 5.62
CA LEU A 136 11.16 5.96 4.16
C LEU A 136 12.44 6.57 3.59
N HIS A 137 12.82 7.76 4.02
CA HIS A 137 14.06 8.40 3.57
C HIS A 137 15.29 7.56 3.89
N GLN A 138 15.38 6.98 5.10
CA GLN A 138 16.49 6.10 5.47
C GLN A 138 16.56 4.87 4.57
N LEU A 139 15.44 4.16 4.39
CA LEU A 139 15.39 3.00 3.50
C LEU A 139 15.85 3.35 2.08
N TRP A 140 15.24 4.38 1.48
CA TRP A 140 15.48 4.78 0.10
C TRP A 140 16.80 5.54 -0.09
N SER A 141 17.50 5.92 0.98
CA SER A 141 18.85 6.49 0.91
C SER A 141 19.90 5.49 0.44
N SER A 142 19.57 4.20 0.46
CA SER A 142 20.40 3.13 -0.12
C SER A 142 20.51 3.20 -1.65
N LEU A 143 19.62 3.96 -2.31
CA LEU A 143 19.59 4.13 -3.76
C LEU A 143 19.95 5.58 -4.14
N SER A 144 20.78 5.71 -5.17
CA SER A 144 20.98 6.96 -5.91
C SER A 144 19.69 7.40 -6.60
N THR A 145 19.64 8.67 -7.04
CA THR A 145 18.49 9.19 -7.81
C THR A 145 18.26 8.38 -9.09
N ALA A 146 19.33 8.06 -9.82
CA ALA A 146 19.23 7.26 -11.05
C ALA A 146 18.67 5.85 -10.79
N GLU A 147 19.05 5.20 -9.69
CA GLU A 147 18.51 3.90 -9.32
C GLU A 147 17.03 3.98 -8.93
N LYS A 148 16.59 5.08 -8.28
CA LYS A 148 15.17 5.32 -7.99
C LYS A 148 14.35 5.50 -9.26
N ASP A 149 14.84 6.32 -10.20
CA ASP A 149 14.18 6.56 -11.48
C ASP A 149 14.08 5.26 -12.31
N GLN A 150 15.14 4.45 -12.31
CA GLN A 150 15.15 3.15 -12.98
C GLN A 150 14.18 2.17 -12.32
N LEU A 151 14.13 2.12 -10.99
CA LEU A 151 13.19 1.28 -10.25
C LEU A 151 11.74 1.69 -10.54
N GLU A 152 11.43 2.98 -10.53
CA GLU A 152 10.12 3.51 -10.91
C GLU A 152 9.75 3.07 -12.33
N HIS A 153 10.65 3.27 -13.30
CA HIS A 153 10.39 2.90 -14.68
C HIS A 153 10.08 1.40 -14.85
N ILE A 154 10.91 0.53 -14.26
CA ILE A 154 10.76 -0.93 -14.36
C ILE A 154 9.48 -1.38 -13.66
N THR A 155 9.20 -0.89 -12.45
CA THR A 155 8.00 -1.28 -11.69
C THR A 155 6.72 -0.85 -12.38
N ARG A 156 6.66 0.37 -12.97
CA ARG A 156 5.53 0.80 -13.80
C ARG A 156 5.32 -0.09 -15.01
N LYS A 157 6.40 -0.43 -15.72
CA LYS A 157 6.32 -1.33 -16.89
C LYS A 157 5.74 -2.70 -16.53
N LEU A 158 6.16 -3.26 -15.39
CA LEU A 158 5.64 -4.55 -14.90
C LEU A 158 4.18 -4.44 -14.44
N LEU A 159 3.81 -3.35 -13.77
CA LEU A 159 2.42 -3.12 -13.34
C LEU A 159 1.48 -3.04 -14.55
N THR A 160 1.83 -2.26 -15.57
CA THR A 160 1.04 -2.19 -16.82
C THR A 160 0.88 -3.56 -17.47
N ARG A 161 1.90 -4.43 -17.42
CA ARG A 161 1.79 -5.78 -17.96
C ARG A 161 0.85 -6.66 -17.14
N LEU A 162 0.87 -6.54 -15.81
CA LEU A 162 -0.05 -7.26 -14.93
C LEU A 162 -1.50 -6.84 -15.18
N ASP A 163 -1.77 -5.54 -15.32
CA ASP A 163 -3.11 -5.03 -15.62
C ASP A 163 -3.65 -5.58 -16.95
N GLN A 164 -2.80 -5.67 -17.97
CA GLN A 164 -3.15 -6.28 -19.26
C GLN A 164 -3.47 -7.77 -19.12
N MET A 165 -2.68 -8.53 -18.35
CA MET A 165 -2.89 -9.96 -18.14
C MET A 165 -4.19 -10.26 -17.39
N GLU A 166 -4.62 -9.37 -16.49
CA GLU A 166 -5.91 -9.47 -15.80
C GLU A 166 -7.08 -9.26 -16.78
N GLN A 167 -6.96 -8.28 -17.68
CA GLN A 167 -7.98 -8.00 -18.71
C GLN A 167 -8.07 -9.11 -19.77
N GLU A 168 -6.94 -9.69 -20.16
CA GLU A 168 -6.84 -10.76 -21.14
C GLU A 168 -7.26 -12.13 -20.58
N GLY A 169 -7.46 -12.28 -19.26
CA GLY A 169 -7.77 -13.56 -18.62
C GLY A 169 -6.59 -14.56 -18.62
N THR A 170 -5.40 -14.12 -19.02
CA THR A 170 -4.22 -14.96 -19.28
C THR A 170 -3.77 -15.74 -18.05
N VAL A 171 -4.01 -15.21 -16.84
CA VAL A 171 -3.67 -15.88 -15.57
C VAL A 171 -4.41 -17.22 -15.43
N LEU A 172 -5.64 -17.31 -15.93
CA LEU A 172 -6.44 -18.54 -15.89
C LEU A 172 -6.19 -19.44 -17.12
N GLU A 173 -5.79 -18.86 -18.26
CA GLU A 173 -5.45 -19.63 -19.46
C GLU A 173 -4.14 -20.42 -19.28
N ALA A 174 -3.15 -19.89 -18.54
CA ALA A 174 -1.92 -20.60 -18.22
C ALA A 174 -2.11 -21.82 -17.28
N LEU A 175 -3.30 -21.98 -16.69
CA LEU A 175 -3.67 -23.11 -15.83
C LEU A 175 -4.45 -24.21 -16.57
N ARG A 176 -4.73 -24.03 -17.88
CA ARG A 176 -5.36 -25.02 -18.75
C ARG A 176 -4.32 -25.76 -19.57
#